data_AF-A0A1X0BXH6-F1
#
_entry.id   AF-A0A1X0BXH6-F1
#
_cell.length_a   1.000
_cell.length_b   1.000
_cell.length_c   1.000
_cell.angle_alpha   90.00
_cell.angle_beta   90.00
_cell.angle_gamma   90.00
#
_symmetry.space_group_name_H-M   'P 1'
#
loop_
_entity.id
_entity.type
_entity.pdbx_description
1 polymer ?
#
loop_
_entity_poly.entity_id
_entity_poly.type
_entity_poly.pdbx_seq_one_letter_code
_entity_poly.pdbx_strand_id
1 'polypeptide(L)'
;MTHPRKRPRQRRQPLDPARRAAFDVLRAVSEKDAYANLALPAILRDRGISGRDAAFATELAYGTCRTKGLLDAVISRAADRPPDRIDAVLLDLLRLGAYQLLRTRVEHHAAVSTTVEQAGIEFDSARAGFVNGVLRTIASRDEQSWVEELAPDASTDPVGHTAFVHAHPRWIAQAFADALGADAGELDALLASDDARPAVHLAARPGVLTAADLATQVGGTVGRYSPYAVYLAGGDPGRLQALREGTALVQDEGSQLVARALTLAELDGEDGGRWLDLCSGPGGKTALLAALAGEGRVTAVEPAPVRADLVEQNTRGLPVEVLRVDGRDPGVETGFDRVLVDAPCTGLGALRRRPEARWRRQPSDVPPLAKLQRELLASAIRLTRPGGVVLYATCSPHLAETVGVVADALRRHPVTALDARPLFFPAGEPVDNLGAGPYVQLWPHRHGTDAMFAAALKVG
;
A
#
# COMPACT_ATOMS: atom_id res chain seq x y z
N MET A 1 -63.02 15.72 21.81
CA MET A 1 -61.78 14.90 21.71
C MET A 1 -61.00 15.36 20.48
N THR A 2 -59.98 16.18 20.69
CA THR A 2 -59.10 16.68 19.63
C THR A 2 -58.05 15.62 19.33
N HIS A 3 -58.15 14.96 18.17
CA HIS A 3 -57.07 14.08 17.69
C HIS A 3 -55.79 14.92 17.52
N PRO A 4 -54.65 14.51 18.10
CA PRO A 4 -53.39 15.19 17.85
C PRO A 4 -53.03 15.00 16.37
N ARG A 5 -52.95 16.12 15.63
CA ARG A 5 -52.40 16.16 14.28
C ARG A 5 -51.03 15.49 14.30
N LYS A 6 -50.90 14.33 13.64
CA LYS A 6 -49.58 13.72 13.38
C LYS A 6 -48.71 14.79 12.70
N ARG A 7 -47.62 15.18 13.36
CA ARG A 7 -46.61 16.06 12.74
C ARG A 7 -46.21 15.45 11.39
N PRO A 8 -46.14 16.24 10.31
CA PRO A 8 -45.67 15.71 9.03
C PRO A 8 -44.29 15.10 9.24
N ARG A 9 -44.10 13.84 8.82
CA ARG A 9 -42.80 13.17 8.90
C ARG A 9 -41.81 14.01 8.11
N GLN A 10 -40.81 14.56 8.81
CA GLN A 10 -39.73 15.31 8.21
C GLN A 10 -39.06 14.40 7.16
N ARG A 11 -38.91 14.91 5.94
CA ARG A 11 -38.30 14.14 4.84
C ARG A 11 -36.87 13.81 5.24
N ARG A 12 -36.50 12.52 5.18
CA ARG A 12 -35.13 12.05 5.48
C ARG A 12 -34.15 12.78 4.57
N GLN A 13 -33.01 13.21 5.12
CA GLN A 13 -31.97 13.85 4.34
C GLN A 13 -30.92 12.81 3.92
N PRO A 14 -30.52 12.79 2.64
CA PRO A 14 -29.43 11.93 2.21
C PRO A 14 -28.12 12.40 2.83
N LEU A 15 -27.13 11.50 2.85
CA LEU A 15 -25.75 11.87 3.17
C LEU A 15 -25.29 13.07 2.34
N ASP A 16 -24.47 13.93 2.94
CA ASP A 16 -23.72 14.93 2.20
C ASP A 16 -22.80 14.27 1.15
N PRO A 17 -22.34 15.02 0.14
CA PRO A 17 -21.56 14.45 -0.96
C PRO A 17 -20.33 13.66 -0.51
N ALA A 18 -19.63 14.09 0.55
CA ALA A 18 -18.42 13.42 1.03
C ALA A 18 -18.73 12.09 1.71
N ARG A 19 -19.71 12.06 2.63
CA ARG A 19 -20.16 10.81 3.27
C ARG A 19 -20.74 9.85 2.25
N ARG A 20 -21.49 10.35 1.26
CA ARG A 20 -22.06 9.51 0.20
C ARG A 20 -20.96 8.88 -0.67
N ALA A 21 -19.95 9.66 -1.05
CA ALA A 21 -18.81 9.14 -1.79
C ALA A 21 -18.07 8.06 -0.98
N ALA A 22 -17.84 8.28 0.32
CA ALA A 22 -17.22 7.28 1.18
C ALA A 22 -18.04 5.99 1.28
N PHE A 23 -19.36 6.11 1.50
CA PHE A 23 -20.24 4.95 1.56
C PHE A 23 -20.25 4.14 0.26
N ASP A 24 -20.29 4.82 -0.89
CA ASP A 24 -20.28 4.14 -2.19
C ASP A 24 -18.93 3.44 -2.47
N VAL A 25 -17.81 3.97 -1.94
CA VAL A 25 -16.51 3.28 -1.97
C VAL A 25 -16.55 2.02 -1.11
N LEU A 26 -17.10 2.08 0.11
CA LEU A 26 -17.22 0.91 0.98
C LEU A 26 -18.04 -0.19 0.32
N ARG A 27 -19.14 0.16 -0.34
CA ARG A 27 -19.95 -0.76 -1.14
C ARG A 27 -19.19 -1.36 -2.31
N ALA A 28 -18.44 -0.54 -3.05
CA ALA A 28 -17.61 -1.05 -4.14
C ALA A 28 -16.57 -2.07 -3.63
N VAL A 29 -16.00 -1.82 -2.44
CA VAL A 29 -15.04 -2.70 -1.78
C VAL A 29 -15.70 -4.00 -1.29
N SER A 30 -16.89 -3.93 -0.70
CA SER A 30 -17.58 -5.09 -0.10
C SER A 30 -18.37 -5.93 -1.11
N GLU A 31 -19.05 -5.30 -2.08
CA GLU A 31 -19.93 -5.98 -3.05
C GLU A 31 -19.21 -6.36 -4.35
N LYS A 32 -18.18 -5.61 -4.77
CA LYS A 32 -17.52 -5.76 -6.08
C LYS A 32 -16.03 -6.07 -6.00
N ASP A 33 -15.52 -6.30 -4.80
CA ASP A 33 -14.09 -6.53 -4.54
C ASP A 33 -13.17 -5.43 -5.11
N ALA A 34 -13.70 -4.20 -5.29
CA ALA A 34 -12.94 -3.09 -5.87
C ALA A 34 -11.83 -2.63 -4.92
N TYR A 35 -10.71 -2.15 -5.47
CA TYR A 35 -9.67 -1.53 -4.66
C TYR A 35 -10.04 -0.08 -4.32
N ALA A 36 -9.94 0.30 -3.04
CA ALA A 36 -10.39 1.61 -2.57
C ALA A 36 -9.57 2.74 -3.21
N ASN A 37 -8.27 2.50 -3.41
CA ASN A 37 -7.35 3.45 -4.03
C ASN A 37 -7.62 3.72 -5.53
N LEU A 38 -8.46 2.90 -6.17
CA LEU A 38 -8.93 3.11 -7.54
C LEU A 38 -10.36 3.66 -7.56
N ALA A 39 -11.25 3.11 -6.72
CA ALA A 39 -12.66 3.48 -6.68
C ALA A 39 -12.88 4.93 -6.20
N LEU A 40 -12.19 5.34 -5.13
CA LEU A 40 -12.40 6.67 -4.55
C LEU A 40 -12.02 7.80 -5.52
N PRO A 41 -10.81 7.84 -6.13
CA PRO A 41 -10.46 8.91 -7.07
C PRO A 41 -11.41 9.00 -8.27
N ALA A 42 -11.92 7.86 -8.77
CA ALA A 42 -12.91 7.83 -9.83
C ALA A 42 -14.24 8.48 -9.39
N ILE A 43 -14.78 8.06 -8.24
CA ILE A 43 -16.03 8.60 -7.68
C ILE A 43 -15.92 10.11 -7.40
N LEU A 44 -14.80 10.56 -6.83
CA LEU A 44 -14.58 11.99 -6.54
C LEU A 44 -14.57 12.83 -7.83
N ARG A 45 -13.88 12.34 -8.88
CA ARG A 45 -13.79 13.01 -10.18
C ARG A 45 -15.15 13.07 -10.87
N ASP A 46 -15.85 11.95 -10.96
CA ASP A 46 -17.16 11.84 -11.63
C ASP A 46 -18.22 12.74 -10.99
N ARG A 47 -18.09 12.98 -9.68
CA ARG A 47 -19.01 13.83 -8.90
C ARG A 47 -18.52 15.26 -8.70
N GLY A 48 -17.33 15.61 -9.19
CA GLY A 48 -16.73 16.93 -8.98
C GLY A 48 -16.45 17.28 -7.51
N ILE A 49 -16.25 16.29 -6.65
CA ILE A 49 -15.97 16.50 -5.23
C ILE A 49 -14.50 16.88 -5.08
N SER A 50 -14.22 18.03 -4.47
CA SER A 50 -12.86 18.59 -4.36
C SER A 50 -12.61 19.27 -3.01
N GLY A 51 -11.36 19.65 -2.77
CA GLY A 51 -10.97 20.41 -1.57
C GLY A 51 -11.27 19.66 -0.27
N ARG A 52 -11.92 20.37 0.68
CA ARG A 52 -12.22 19.82 2.02
C ARG A 52 -13.15 18.60 1.97
N ASP A 53 -14.12 18.57 1.07
CA ASP A 53 -15.05 17.44 0.96
C ASP A 53 -14.36 16.20 0.39
N ALA A 54 -13.45 16.36 -0.57
CA ALA A 54 -12.63 15.25 -1.07
C ALA A 54 -11.69 14.71 0.02
N ALA A 55 -11.07 15.59 0.81
CA ALA A 55 -10.24 15.18 1.93
C ALA A 55 -11.05 14.43 3.00
N PHE A 56 -12.27 14.91 3.30
CA PHE A 56 -13.15 14.25 4.26
C PHE A 56 -13.67 12.91 3.74
N ALA A 57 -14.09 12.81 2.47
CA ALA A 57 -14.47 11.56 1.84
C ALA A 57 -13.33 10.54 1.84
N THR A 58 -12.09 11.00 1.59
CA THR A 58 -10.88 10.17 1.63
C THR A 58 -10.63 9.63 3.02
N GLU A 59 -10.74 10.48 4.03
CA GLU A 59 -10.59 10.05 5.43
C GLU A 59 -11.62 9.00 5.79
N LEU A 60 -12.90 9.26 5.50
CA LEU A 60 -13.97 8.33 5.84
C LEU A 60 -13.83 6.99 5.11
N ALA A 61 -13.55 7.00 3.81
CA ALA A 61 -13.44 5.78 3.02
C ALA A 61 -12.24 4.93 3.45
N TYR A 62 -11.04 5.51 3.41
CA TYR A 62 -9.81 4.77 3.71
C TYR A 62 -9.71 4.42 5.18
N GLY A 63 -10.09 5.33 6.08
CA GLY A 63 -10.09 5.07 7.51
C GLY A 63 -11.05 3.95 7.91
N THR A 64 -12.26 3.92 7.34
CA THR A 64 -13.21 2.83 7.60
C THR A 64 -12.71 1.50 7.04
N CYS A 65 -12.14 1.46 5.82
CA CYS A 65 -11.53 0.25 5.28
C CYS A 65 -10.38 -0.25 6.15
N ARG A 66 -9.51 0.66 6.61
CA ARG A 66 -8.31 0.34 7.37
C ARG A 66 -8.66 -0.30 8.71
N THR A 67 -9.68 0.24 9.36
CA THR A 67 -10.04 -0.10 10.74
C THR A 67 -11.13 -1.17 10.86
N LYS A 68 -11.48 -1.82 9.74
CA LYS A 68 -12.60 -2.75 9.62
C LYS A 68 -12.67 -3.79 10.75
N GLY A 69 -11.56 -4.43 11.15
CA GLY A 69 -11.58 -5.45 12.21
C GLY A 69 -11.93 -4.91 13.58
N LEU A 70 -11.38 -3.75 13.96
CA LEU A 70 -11.73 -3.07 15.21
C LEU A 70 -13.20 -2.64 15.19
N LEU A 71 -13.65 -2.03 14.08
CA LEU A 71 -15.04 -1.61 13.92
C LEU A 71 -16.00 -2.80 13.97
N ASP A 72 -15.68 -3.91 13.32
CA ASP A 72 -16.50 -5.12 13.31
C ASP A 72 -16.62 -5.74 14.72
N ALA A 73 -15.54 -5.75 15.50
CA ALA A 73 -15.57 -6.23 16.89
C ALA A 73 -16.45 -5.34 17.77
N VAL A 74 -16.30 -4.02 17.66
CA VAL A 74 -17.12 -3.03 18.40
C VAL A 74 -18.59 -3.11 17.99
N ILE A 75 -18.88 -3.17 16.69
CA ILE A 75 -20.24 -3.33 16.17
C ILE A 75 -20.85 -4.64 16.65
N SER A 76 -20.10 -5.74 16.60
CA SER A 76 -20.58 -7.04 17.07
C SER A 76 -20.98 -7.00 18.54
N ARG A 77 -20.15 -6.36 19.37
CA ARG A 77 -20.40 -6.19 20.80
C ARG A 77 -21.59 -5.27 21.09
N ALA A 78 -21.70 -4.15 20.37
CA ALA A 78 -22.76 -3.16 20.55
C ALA A 78 -24.12 -3.61 19.99
N ALA A 79 -24.12 -4.42 18.93
CA ALA A 79 -25.31 -4.97 18.31
C ALA A 79 -25.79 -6.29 18.92
N ASP A 80 -24.97 -6.90 19.79
CA ASP A 80 -25.15 -8.26 20.30
C ASP A 80 -25.41 -9.27 19.16
N ARG A 81 -24.65 -9.11 18.08
CA ARG A 81 -24.83 -9.87 16.84
C ARG A 81 -23.56 -9.86 16.01
N PRO A 82 -23.08 -11.03 15.54
CA PRO A 82 -21.88 -11.08 14.72
C PRO A 82 -22.09 -10.37 13.36
N PRO A 83 -21.03 -9.81 12.75
CA PRO A 83 -21.16 -8.99 11.54
C PRO A 83 -21.75 -9.73 10.34
N ASP A 84 -21.51 -11.04 10.21
CA ASP A 84 -22.04 -11.89 9.14
C ASP A 84 -23.56 -12.09 9.19
N ARG A 85 -24.19 -11.80 10.34
CA ARG A 85 -25.65 -11.79 10.52
C ARG A 85 -26.27 -10.40 10.32
N ILE A 86 -25.48 -9.42 9.92
CA ILE A 86 -25.93 -8.09 9.54
C ILE A 86 -25.85 -7.99 8.02
N ASP A 87 -26.89 -7.42 7.40
CA ASP A 87 -26.89 -7.13 5.96
C ASP A 87 -25.62 -6.35 5.57
N ALA A 88 -24.94 -6.76 4.50
CA ALA A 88 -23.61 -6.24 4.16
C ALA A 88 -23.60 -4.72 3.95
N VAL A 89 -24.62 -4.18 3.29
CA VAL A 89 -24.75 -2.74 3.02
C VAL A 89 -25.09 -1.98 4.31
N LEU A 90 -25.92 -2.57 5.17
CA LEU A 90 -26.22 -2.00 6.49
C LEU A 90 -24.99 -2.01 7.41
N LEU A 91 -24.16 -3.05 7.32
CA LEU A 91 -22.90 -3.17 8.05
C LEU A 91 -21.89 -2.11 7.57
N ASP A 92 -21.82 -1.82 6.27
CA ASP A 92 -20.98 -0.74 5.76
C ASP A 92 -21.41 0.64 6.26
N LEU A 93 -22.72 0.88 6.41
CA LEU A 93 -23.23 2.09 7.10
C LEU A 93 -22.83 2.12 8.58
N LEU A 94 -22.97 1.00 9.29
CA LEU A 94 -22.56 0.90 10.69
C LEU A 94 -21.06 1.15 10.86
N ARG A 95 -20.22 0.59 9.99
CA ARG A 95 -18.77 0.83 9.96
C ARG A 95 -18.46 2.29 9.73
N LEU A 96 -19.09 2.92 8.73
CA LEU A 96 -18.90 4.34 8.45
C LEU A 96 -19.34 5.23 9.63
N GLY A 97 -20.46 4.90 10.27
CA GLY A 97 -20.95 5.60 11.46
C GLY A 97 -20.02 5.42 12.67
N ALA A 98 -19.60 4.19 12.95
CA ALA A 98 -18.70 3.84 14.04
C ALA A 98 -17.31 4.49 13.85
N TYR A 99 -16.78 4.49 12.63
CA TYR A 99 -15.53 5.16 12.32
C TYR A 99 -15.58 6.65 12.62
N GLN A 100 -16.67 7.32 12.24
CA GLN A 100 -16.87 8.74 12.56
C GLN A 100 -16.86 9.00 14.06
N LEU A 101 -17.53 8.15 14.85
CA LEU A 101 -17.62 8.28 16.30
C LEU A 101 -16.27 8.06 17.00
N LEU A 102 -15.50 7.08 16.55
CA LEU A 102 -14.30 6.64 17.27
C LEU A 102 -13.02 7.35 16.81
N ARG A 103 -12.91 7.68 15.51
CA ARG A 103 -11.64 8.12 14.89
C ARG A 103 -11.71 9.44 14.15
N THR A 104 -12.80 10.18 14.27
CA THR A 104 -12.91 11.52 13.67
C THR A 104 -13.33 12.56 14.70
N ARG A 105 -13.26 13.83 14.32
CA ARG A 105 -13.76 14.96 15.13
C ARG A 105 -15.21 15.33 14.81
N VAL A 106 -15.96 14.42 14.17
CA VAL A 106 -17.38 14.64 13.87
C VAL A 106 -18.17 14.54 15.18
N GLU A 107 -19.01 15.54 15.44
CA GLU A 107 -19.93 15.51 16.58
C GLU A 107 -20.77 14.24 16.63
N HIS A 108 -20.88 13.61 17.80
CA HIS A 108 -21.55 12.31 17.94
C HIS A 108 -22.98 12.33 17.39
N HIS A 109 -23.74 13.38 17.68
CA HIS A 109 -25.11 13.53 17.21
C HIS A 109 -25.19 13.61 15.68
N ALA A 110 -24.22 14.25 15.02
CA ALA A 110 -24.17 14.38 13.57
C ALA A 110 -23.80 13.05 12.90
N ALA A 111 -22.81 12.34 13.44
CA ALA A 111 -22.43 11.00 12.96
C ALA A 111 -23.60 10.01 13.06
N VAL A 112 -24.29 9.98 14.20
CA VAL A 112 -25.47 9.13 14.41
C VAL A 112 -26.61 9.53 13.49
N SER A 113 -27.03 10.81 13.51
CA SER A 113 -28.20 11.28 12.76
C SER A 113 -28.06 11.03 11.26
N THR A 114 -26.92 11.40 10.67
CA THR A 114 -26.69 11.23 9.22
C THR A 114 -26.69 9.76 8.81
N THR A 115 -26.07 8.88 9.61
CA THR A 115 -26.05 7.44 9.33
C THR A 115 -27.43 6.80 9.49
N VAL A 116 -28.21 7.21 10.49
CA VAL A 116 -29.59 6.74 10.74
C VAL A 116 -30.53 7.18 9.62
N GLU A 117 -30.43 8.44 9.18
CA GLU A 117 -31.21 8.94 8.06
C GLU A 117 -30.91 8.19 6.77
N GLN A 118 -29.62 7.94 6.49
CA GLN A 118 -29.20 7.17 5.33
C GLN A 118 -29.69 5.72 5.38
N ALA A 119 -29.59 5.05 6.53
CA ALA A 119 -30.13 3.69 6.70
C ALA A 119 -31.65 3.66 6.46
N GLY A 120 -32.35 4.73 6.83
CA GLY A 120 -33.75 4.89 6.52
C GLY A 120 -34.05 5.10 5.04
N ILE A 121 -33.16 5.76 4.29
CA ILE A 121 -33.31 5.96 2.85
C ILE A 121 -33.03 4.66 2.10
N GLU A 122 -31.97 3.95 2.49
CA GLU A 122 -31.50 2.73 1.84
C GLU A 122 -32.42 1.52 2.13
N PHE A 123 -32.98 1.47 3.33
CA PHE A 123 -33.79 0.34 3.80
C PHE A 123 -35.17 0.80 4.28
N ASP A 124 -35.35 0.91 5.59
CA ASP A 124 -36.63 1.27 6.21
C ASP A 124 -36.44 1.88 7.61
N SER A 125 -37.55 2.16 8.29
CA SER A 125 -37.52 2.76 9.63
C SER A 125 -37.06 1.79 10.73
N ALA A 126 -37.22 0.48 10.55
CA ALA A 126 -36.80 -0.52 11.53
C ALA A 126 -35.28 -0.67 11.51
N ARG A 127 -34.67 -0.79 10.32
CA ARG A 127 -33.21 -0.79 10.16
C ARG A 127 -32.58 0.52 10.62
N ALA A 128 -33.21 1.67 10.35
CA ALA A 128 -32.76 2.96 10.89
C ALA A 128 -32.78 2.97 12.43
N GLY A 129 -33.81 2.40 13.05
CA GLY A 129 -33.89 2.25 14.51
C GLY A 129 -32.79 1.36 15.07
N PHE A 130 -32.49 0.24 14.41
CA PHE A 130 -31.37 -0.64 14.74
C PHE A 130 -30.02 0.10 14.68
N VAL A 131 -29.73 0.79 13.58
CA VAL A 131 -28.51 1.61 13.42
C VAL A 131 -28.39 2.65 14.52
N ASN A 132 -29.49 3.34 14.85
CA ASN A 132 -29.50 4.31 15.95
C ASN A 132 -29.16 3.67 17.30
N GLY A 133 -29.74 2.51 17.61
CA GLY A 133 -29.44 1.78 18.84
C GLY A 133 -27.96 1.40 18.93
N VAL A 134 -27.43 0.78 17.88
CA VAL A 134 -26.02 0.34 17.83
C VAL A 134 -25.07 1.53 17.95
N LEU A 135 -25.22 2.57 17.13
CA LEU A 135 -24.32 3.71 17.14
C LEU A 135 -24.37 4.51 18.46
N ARG A 136 -25.54 4.57 19.13
CA ARG A 136 -25.64 5.20 20.46
C ARG A 136 -24.92 4.39 21.53
N THR A 137 -24.97 3.06 21.46
CA THR A 137 -24.16 2.20 22.34
C THR A 137 -22.67 2.44 22.09
N ILE A 138 -22.23 2.47 20.82
CA ILE A 138 -20.84 2.76 20.46
C ILE A 138 -20.38 4.12 21.00
N ALA A 139 -21.19 5.17 20.79
CA ALA A 139 -20.88 6.55 21.18
C ALA A 139 -20.84 6.79 22.71
N SER A 140 -21.20 5.78 23.52
CA SER A 140 -21.18 5.89 24.99
C SER A 140 -19.79 5.75 25.59
N ARG A 141 -18.80 5.36 24.79
CA ARG A 141 -17.41 5.09 25.18
C ARG A 141 -16.46 5.58 24.08
N ASP A 142 -15.24 5.92 24.45
CA ASP A 142 -14.18 6.20 23.48
C ASP A 142 -13.56 4.92 22.94
N GLU A 143 -12.70 5.05 21.93
CA GLU A 143 -12.01 3.91 21.32
C GLU A 143 -11.14 3.15 22.33
N GLN A 144 -10.44 3.87 23.22
CA GLN A 144 -9.57 3.23 24.21
C GLN A 144 -10.35 2.28 25.13
N SER A 145 -11.51 2.72 25.63
CA SER A 145 -12.39 1.86 26.46
C SER A 145 -12.87 0.62 25.70
N TRP A 146 -13.13 0.73 24.39
CA TRP A 146 -13.48 -0.42 23.56
C TRP A 146 -12.32 -1.38 23.37
N VAL A 147 -11.11 -0.86 23.17
CA VAL A 147 -9.88 -1.65 23.05
C VAL A 147 -9.59 -2.38 24.37
N GLU A 148 -9.71 -1.72 25.51
CA GLU A 148 -9.52 -2.34 26.83
C GLU A 148 -10.50 -3.50 27.10
N GLU A 149 -11.74 -3.42 26.60
CA GLU A 149 -12.73 -4.51 26.74
C GLU A 149 -12.49 -5.66 25.74
N LEU A 150 -12.08 -5.35 24.51
CA LEU A 150 -12.16 -6.29 23.39
C LEU A 150 -10.82 -6.85 22.92
N ALA A 151 -9.71 -6.17 23.19
CA ALA A 151 -8.39 -6.65 22.79
C ALA A 151 -8.01 -7.92 23.57
N PRO A 152 -7.26 -8.85 22.94
CA PRO A 152 -6.60 -9.93 23.68
C PRO A 152 -5.74 -9.40 24.83
N ASP A 153 -5.60 -10.18 25.91
CA ASP A 153 -4.73 -9.81 27.03
C ASP A 153 -3.27 -9.76 26.57
N ALA A 154 -2.63 -8.58 26.68
CA ALA A 154 -1.26 -8.33 26.25
C ALA A 154 -0.21 -9.24 26.92
N SER A 155 -0.49 -9.76 28.12
CA SER A 155 0.40 -10.67 28.84
C SER A 155 0.40 -12.08 28.25
N THR A 156 -0.67 -12.47 27.55
CA THR A 156 -0.84 -13.83 26.98
C THR A 156 -0.73 -13.85 25.47
N ASP A 157 -1.19 -12.81 24.78
CA ASP A 157 -1.07 -12.64 23.33
C ASP A 157 -0.67 -11.20 22.98
N PRO A 158 0.60 -10.81 23.23
CA PRO A 158 1.07 -9.46 22.94
C PRO A 158 0.92 -9.09 21.46
N VAL A 159 1.16 -10.03 20.55
CA VAL A 159 0.98 -9.82 19.10
C VAL A 159 -0.50 -9.59 18.76
N GLY A 160 -1.40 -10.42 19.29
CA GLY A 160 -2.84 -10.24 19.09
C GLY A 160 -3.39 -8.96 19.68
N HIS A 161 -2.87 -8.56 20.85
CA HIS A 161 -3.19 -7.28 21.47
C HIS A 161 -2.79 -6.10 20.57
N THR A 162 -1.50 -6.01 20.21
CA THR A 162 -1.00 -4.93 19.35
C THR A 162 -1.69 -4.91 17.99
N ALA A 163 -1.98 -6.09 17.41
CA ALA A 163 -2.78 -6.19 16.19
C ALA A 163 -4.18 -5.59 16.35
N PHE A 164 -4.86 -5.87 17.46
CA PHE A 164 -6.20 -5.33 17.72
C PHE A 164 -6.16 -3.81 17.87
N VAL A 165 -5.23 -3.29 18.68
CA VAL A 165 -5.05 -1.84 18.95
C VAL A 165 -4.89 -1.05 17.64
N HIS A 166 -4.05 -1.52 16.72
CA HIS A 166 -3.77 -0.82 15.46
C HIS A 166 -4.64 -1.27 14.29
N ALA A 167 -5.67 -2.07 14.56
CA ALA A 167 -6.60 -2.62 13.58
C ALA A 167 -5.92 -3.40 12.44
N HIS A 168 -5.16 -4.43 12.81
CA HIS A 168 -4.55 -5.41 11.91
C HIS A 168 -5.07 -6.82 12.18
N PRO A 169 -5.19 -7.67 11.14
CA PRO A 169 -5.30 -9.11 11.34
C PRO A 169 -4.09 -9.61 12.11
N ARG A 170 -4.34 -10.45 13.12
CA ARG A 170 -3.29 -11.05 13.96
C ARG A 170 -2.17 -11.69 13.12
N TRP A 171 -2.50 -12.37 12.02
CA TRP A 171 -1.51 -13.05 11.19
C TRP A 171 -0.55 -12.09 10.48
N ILE A 172 -1.00 -10.89 10.11
CA ILE A 172 -0.13 -9.86 9.50
C ILE A 172 0.81 -9.29 10.57
N ALA A 173 0.28 -9.00 11.76
CA ALA A 173 1.09 -8.56 12.89
C ALA A 173 2.15 -9.62 13.27
N GLN A 174 1.79 -10.90 13.23
CA GLN A 174 2.75 -12.00 13.43
C GLN A 174 3.83 -12.00 12.35
N ALA A 175 3.45 -11.91 11.07
CA ALA A 175 4.42 -11.87 9.97
C ALA A 175 5.39 -10.68 10.10
N PHE A 176 4.93 -9.55 10.61
CA PHE A 176 5.76 -8.37 10.87
C PHE A 176 6.68 -8.58 12.07
N ALA A 177 6.18 -9.15 13.16
CA ALA A 177 6.98 -9.50 14.33
C ALA A 177 8.10 -10.49 13.98
N ASP A 178 7.77 -11.52 13.19
CA ASP A 178 8.74 -12.52 12.72
C ASP A 178 9.82 -11.87 11.84
N ALA A 179 9.43 -10.91 10.98
CA ALA A 179 10.35 -10.19 10.11
C ALA A 179 11.23 -9.16 10.85
N LEU A 180 10.71 -8.55 11.93
CA LEU A 180 11.50 -7.71 12.83
C LEU A 180 12.53 -8.54 13.62
N GLY A 181 12.22 -9.81 13.91
CA GLY A 181 13.13 -10.74 14.57
C GLY A 181 13.61 -10.22 15.93
N ALA A 182 14.90 -9.90 16.04
CA ALA A 182 15.48 -9.33 17.27
C ALA A 182 14.84 -7.99 17.67
N ASP A 183 14.28 -7.25 16.71
CA ASP A 183 13.63 -5.96 16.92
C ASP A 183 12.10 -6.08 17.10
N ALA A 184 11.57 -7.27 17.42
CA ALA A 184 10.12 -7.49 17.55
C ALA A 184 9.42 -6.56 18.56
N GLY A 185 10.17 -5.96 19.50
CA GLY A 185 9.67 -4.91 20.40
C GLY A 185 9.21 -3.64 19.68
N GLU A 186 9.58 -3.43 18.42
CA GLU A 186 9.13 -2.30 17.59
C GLU A 186 7.77 -2.54 16.90
N LEU A 187 7.14 -3.71 17.10
CA LEU A 187 5.89 -4.07 16.43
C LEU A 187 4.80 -3.01 16.61
N ASP A 188 4.67 -2.44 17.81
CA ASP A 188 3.70 -1.38 18.10
C ASP A 188 3.91 -0.14 17.23
N ALA A 189 5.14 0.38 17.18
CA ALA A 189 5.49 1.53 16.35
C ALA A 189 5.31 1.23 14.85
N LEU A 190 5.63 0.02 14.41
CA LEU A 190 5.43 -0.43 13.04
C LEU A 190 3.95 -0.45 12.66
N LEU A 191 3.09 -1.09 13.46
CA LEU A 191 1.66 -1.15 13.17
C LEU A 191 1.00 0.23 13.27
N ALA A 192 1.40 1.07 14.24
CA ALA A 192 0.95 2.46 14.32
C ALA A 192 1.31 3.25 13.04
N SER A 193 2.52 3.06 12.50
CA SER A 193 2.95 3.71 11.27
C SER A 193 2.22 3.18 10.02
N ASP A 194 1.93 1.88 9.96
CA ASP A 194 1.10 1.30 8.90
C ASP A 194 -0.38 1.69 9.04
N ASP A 195 -0.85 2.04 10.24
CA ASP A 195 -2.21 2.55 10.45
C ASP A 195 -2.36 4.05 10.11
N ALA A 196 -1.25 4.79 10.07
CA ALA A 196 -1.21 6.19 9.72
C ALA A 196 -1.54 6.44 8.23
N ARG A 197 -1.97 7.67 7.91
CA ARG A 197 -2.17 8.08 6.51
C ARG A 197 -0.80 8.16 5.81
N PRO A 198 -0.58 7.44 4.69
CA PRO A 198 0.71 7.49 4.02
C PRO A 198 0.92 8.83 3.33
N ALA A 199 2.14 9.36 3.44
CA ALA A 199 2.58 10.48 2.61
C ALA A 199 2.63 10.04 1.13
N VAL A 200 2.29 10.96 0.22
CA VAL A 200 2.46 10.74 -1.21
C VAL A 200 3.87 11.16 -1.60
N HIS A 201 4.64 10.21 -2.12
CA HIS A 201 5.99 10.48 -2.61
C HIS A 201 5.95 10.56 -4.13
N LEU A 202 6.70 11.52 -4.67
CA LEU A 202 6.94 11.67 -6.10
C LEU A 202 8.40 11.30 -6.39
N ALA A 203 8.65 10.82 -7.61
CA ALA A 203 9.97 10.63 -8.17
C ALA A 203 10.16 11.61 -9.32
N ALA A 204 11.07 12.58 -9.18
CA ALA A 204 11.50 13.44 -10.27
C ALA A 204 12.28 12.61 -11.30
N ARG A 205 12.03 12.83 -12.60
CA ARG A 205 12.69 12.06 -13.66
C ARG A 205 14.18 12.48 -13.78
N PRO A 206 15.15 11.58 -13.54
CA PRO A 206 16.56 11.89 -13.70
C PRO A 206 16.88 12.49 -15.07
N GLY A 207 17.76 13.49 -15.09
CA GLY A 207 18.15 14.20 -16.32
C GLY A 207 17.10 15.16 -16.89
N VAL A 208 15.87 15.17 -16.35
CA VAL A 208 14.77 16.02 -16.86
C VAL A 208 14.31 17.04 -15.82
N LEU A 209 14.11 16.63 -14.57
CA LEU A 209 13.66 17.49 -13.49
C LEU A 209 14.37 17.11 -12.20
N THR A 210 14.92 18.09 -11.49
CA THR A 210 15.54 17.85 -10.19
C THR A 210 14.48 17.74 -9.10
N ALA A 211 14.78 17.02 -8.00
CA ALA A 211 13.87 16.95 -6.86
C ALA A 211 13.64 18.34 -6.21
N ALA A 212 14.65 19.22 -6.22
CA ALA A 212 14.53 20.57 -5.69
C ALA A 212 13.56 21.44 -6.52
N ASP A 213 13.66 21.37 -7.84
CA ASP A 213 12.75 22.08 -8.75
C ASP A 213 11.34 21.52 -8.63
N LEU A 214 11.19 20.19 -8.60
CA LEU A 214 9.89 19.55 -8.40
C LEU A 214 9.26 19.96 -7.05
N ALA A 215 10.03 19.92 -5.96
CA ALA A 215 9.56 20.34 -4.64
C ALA A 215 9.06 21.78 -4.64
N THR A 216 9.79 22.69 -5.31
CA THR A 216 9.37 24.09 -5.49
C THR A 216 8.07 24.20 -6.29
N GLN A 217 7.93 23.45 -7.39
CA GLN A 217 6.72 23.46 -8.24
C GLN A 217 5.47 22.97 -7.51
N VAL A 218 5.61 21.96 -6.65
CA VAL A 218 4.46 21.30 -6.00
C VAL A 218 4.22 21.76 -4.56
N GLY A 219 5.05 22.66 -4.03
CA GLY A 219 5.02 23.05 -2.62
C GLY A 219 5.31 21.87 -1.68
N GLY A 220 6.20 20.96 -2.11
CA GLY A 220 6.62 19.78 -1.35
C GLY A 220 7.99 19.96 -0.71
N THR A 221 8.53 18.87 -0.15
CA THR A 221 9.89 18.83 0.41
C THR A 221 10.71 17.75 -0.30
N VAL A 222 11.99 18.02 -0.53
CA VAL A 222 12.91 16.98 -1.05
C VAL A 222 12.95 15.81 -0.08
N GLY A 223 12.94 14.59 -0.62
CA GLY A 223 12.99 13.36 0.14
C GLY A 223 14.32 13.17 0.85
N ARG A 224 14.31 12.37 1.92
CA ARG A 224 15.46 12.18 2.81
C ARG A 224 16.55 11.31 2.18
N TYR A 225 16.18 10.31 1.39
CA TYR A 225 17.08 9.23 1.00
C TYR A 225 17.32 9.15 -0.51
N SER A 226 16.26 9.20 -1.31
CA SER A 226 16.38 9.18 -2.75
C SER A 226 16.65 10.59 -3.27
N PRO A 227 17.68 10.81 -4.12
CA PRO A 227 17.95 12.11 -4.72
C PRO A 227 16.85 12.58 -5.68
N TYR A 228 15.87 11.71 -5.97
CA TYR A 228 14.74 11.97 -6.85
C TYR A 228 13.42 12.14 -6.08
N ALA A 229 13.41 11.87 -4.78
CA ALA A 229 12.17 11.88 -4.01
C ALA A 229 11.71 13.30 -3.68
N VAL A 230 10.39 13.49 -3.73
CA VAL A 230 9.71 14.66 -3.17
C VAL A 230 8.51 14.20 -2.37
N TYR A 231 8.37 14.65 -1.13
CA TYR A 231 7.18 14.43 -0.32
C TYR A 231 6.16 15.53 -0.61
N LEU A 232 4.97 15.11 -1.01
CA LEU A 232 3.87 16.02 -1.30
C LEU A 232 3.10 16.32 0.00
N ALA A 233 2.91 17.60 0.32
CA ALA A 233 2.19 18.03 1.53
C ALA A 233 0.70 17.63 1.53
N GLY A 234 0.11 17.43 0.35
CA GLY A 234 -1.26 16.97 0.16
C GLY A 234 -1.82 17.32 -1.21
N GLY A 235 -3.07 16.96 -1.47
CA GLY A 235 -3.78 17.24 -2.72
C GLY A 235 -3.88 16.04 -3.67
N ASP A 236 -4.37 16.30 -4.87
CA ASP A 236 -4.52 15.29 -5.94
C ASP A 236 -3.31 15.33 -6.87
N PRO A 237 -2.43 14.30 -6.84
CA PRO A 237 -1.26 14.25 -7.71
C PRO A 237 -1.63 14.30 -9.19
N GLY A 238 -2.78 13.77 -9.59
CA GLY A 238 -3.22 13.73 -11.00
C GLY A 238 -3.42 15.11 -11.63
N ARG A 239 -3.46 16.18 -10.83
CA ARG A 239 -3.56 17.57 -11.28
C ARG A 239 -2.20 18.24 -11.50
N LEU A 240 -1.11 17.63 -11.03
CA LEU A 240 0.24 18.18 -11.12
C LEU A 240 0.74 18.12 -12.56
N GLN A 241 1.26 19.25 -13.05
CA GLN A 241 1.78 19.36 -14.42
C GLN A 241 2.93 18.39 -14.67
N ALA A 242 3.87 18.27 -13.73
CA ALA A 242 5.01 17.36 -13.84
C ALA A 242 4.61 15.89 -14.04
N LEU A 243 3.48 15.45 -13.45
CA LEU A 243 2.98 14.09 -13.67
C LEU A 243 2.33 13.92 -15.05
N ARG A 244 1.59 14.93 -15.52
CA ARG A 244 0.93 14.88 -16.84
C ARG A 244 1.93 14.92 -17.99
N GLU A 245 3.03 15.65 -17.81
CA GLU A 245 4.14 15.75 -18.77
C GLU A 245 5.12 14.57 -18.65
N GLY A 246 4.97 13.72 -17.63
CA GLY A 246 5.85 12.59 -17.38
C GLY A 246 7.23 12.97 -16.82
N THR A 247 7.47 14.24 -16.46
CA THR A 247 8.73 14.71 -15.86
C THR A 247 8.87 14.31 -14.38
N ALA A 248 7.80 13.78 -13.77
CA ALA A 248 7.81 13.08 -12.50
C ALA A 248 6.76 11.95 -12.48
N LEU A 249 6.86 11.03 -11.53
CA LEU A 249 5.89 9.94 -11.29
C LEU A 249 5.48 9.88 -9.81
N VAL A 250 4.29 9.35 -9.49
CA VAL A 250 3.98 8.95 -8.11
C VAL A 250 4.69 7.63 -7.81
N GLN A 251 5.61 7.64 -6.85
CA GLN A 251 6.37 6.45 -6.48
C GLN A 251 6.91 6.57 -5.06
N ASP A 252 6.63 5.56 -4.23
CA ASP A 252 7.20 5.47 -2.88
C ASP A 252 8.74 5.54 -2.93
N GLU A 253 9.33 6.24 -1.98
CA GLU A 253 10.77 6.47 -1.96
C GLU A 253 11.56 5.17 -1.80
N GLY A 254 11.06 4.19 -1.04
CA GLY A 254 11.68 2.88 -0.94
C GLY A 254 11.73 2.15 -2.27
N SER A 255 10.70 2.31 -3.12
CA SER A 255 10.72 1.79 -4.49
C SER A 255 11.71 2.51 -5.40
N GLN A 256 11.98 3.80 -5.17
CA GLN A 256 13.00 4.55 -5.89
C GLN A 256 14.40 4.04 -5.52
N LEU A 257 14.64 3.81 -4.22
CA LEU A 257 15.91 3.27 -3.71
C LEU A 257 16.20 1.88 -4.27
N VAL A 258 15.20 1.00 -4.36
CA VAL A 258 15.34 -0.33 -4.99
C VAL A 258 15.86 -0.21 -6.43
N ALA A 259 15.21 0.60 -7.27
CA ALA A 259 15.63 0.76 -8.65
C ALA A 259 17.06 1.35 -8.75
N ARG A 260 17.35 2.38 -7.94
CA ARG A 260 18.68 3.01 -7.89
C ARG A 260 19.76 2.04 -7.37
N ALA A 261 19.46 1.18 -6.41
CA ALA A 261 20.42 0.23 -5.87
C ALA A 261 20.93 -0.73 -6.95
N LEU A 262 20.05 -1.18 -7.87
CA LEU A 262 20.47 -1.99 -9.00
C LEU A 262 21.49 -1.27 -9.90
N THR A 263 21.34 0.03 -10.14
CA THR A 263 22.26 0.80 -10.99
C THR A 263 23.61 1.05 -10.34
N LEU A 264 23.69 0.96 -9.01
CA LEU A 264 24.91 1.19 -8.23
C LEU A 264 25.67 -0.11 -7.92
N ALA A 265 25.04 -1.28 -8.08
CA ALA A 265 25.69 -2.55 -7.81
C ALA A 265 26.92 -2.75 -8.70
N GLU A 266 28.03 -3.22 -8.12
CA GLU A 266 29.24 -3.52 -8.89
C GLU A 266 29.03 -4.75 -9.78
N LEU A 267 29.48 -4.65 -11.03
CA LEU A 267 29.49 -5.75 -11.99
C LEU A 267 30.93 -6.25 -12.16
N ASP A 268 31.09 -7.53 -12.49
CA ASP A 268 32.37 -8.04 -13.00
C ASP A 268 32.37 -7.83 -14.54
N GLY A 269 33.22 -6.93 -15.03
CA GLY A 269 33.28 -6.52 -16.44
C GLY A 269 32.49 -5.25 -16.76
N GLU A 270 32.53 -4.82 -18.02
CA GLU A 270 31.86 -3.59 -18.47
C GLU A 270 30.33 -3.73 -18.43
N ASP A 271 29.63 -2.65 -18.05
CA ASP A 271 28.17 -2.55 -18.16
C ASP A 271 27.83 -2.23 -19.61
N GLY A 272 27.34 -3.23 -20.36
CA GLY A 272 26.92 -3.08 -21.75
C GLY A 272 25.63 -2.28 -21.93
N GLY A 273 25.00 -1.83 -20.84
CA GLY A 273 23.76 -1.07 -20.87
C GLY A 273 22.54 -1.91 -21.24
N ARG A 274 22.61 -3.25 -21.20
CA ARG A 274 21.46 -4.14 -21.42
C ARG A 274 20.82 -4.51 -20.10
N TRP A 275 19.75 -3.81 -19.74
CA TRP A 275 19.06 -3.99 -18.46
C TRP A 275 17.68 -4.60 -18.65
N LEU A 276 17.20 -5.34 -17.65
CA LEU A 276 15.91 -6.01 -17.66
C LEU A 276 15.14 -5.69 -16.38
N ASP A 277 13.87 -5.34 -16.51
CA ASP A 277 12.89 -5.35 -15.44
C ASP A 277 11.92 -6.51 -15.71
N LEU A 278 12.02 -7.60 -14.96
CA LEU A 278 11.29 -8.84 -15.25
C LEU A 278 9.82 -8.80 -14.77
N CYS A 279 9.44 -7.81 -13.96
CA CYS A 279 8.13 -7.69 -13.33
C CYS A 279 7.69 -6.21 -13.29
N SER A 280 7.53 -5.60 -14.47
CA SER A 280 7.61 -4.15 -14.60
C SER A 280 6.38 -3.38 -14.12
N GLY A 281 5.19 -3.96 -14.10
CA GLY A 281 3.95 -3.21 -13.88
C GLY A 281 3.87 -2.56 -12.49
N PRO A 282 3.53 -1.26 -12.36
CA PRO A 282 3.02 -0.36 -13.40
C PRO A 282 4.09 0.50 -14.11
N GLY A 283 5.39 0.26 -13.90
CA GLY A 283 6.48 0.88 -14.67
C GLY A 283 7.26 1.99 -13.98
N GLY A 284 6.96 2.30 -12.70
CA GLY A 284 7.68 3.34 -11.97
C GLY A 284 9.18 3.03 -11.79
N LYS A 285 9.50 1.78 -11.40
CA LYS A 285 10.90 1.32 -11.28
C LYS A 285 11.58 1.25 -12.66
N THR A 286 10.86 0.75 -13.67
CA THR A 286 11.33 0.72 -15.07
C THR A 286 11.68 2.10 -15.60
N ALA A 287 10.83 3.11 -15.37
CA ALA A 287 11.06 4.48 -15.80
C ALA A 287 12.27 5.10 -15.11
N LEU A 288 12.46 4.82 -13.81
CA LEU A 288 13.63 5.28 -13.07
C LEU A 288 14.91 4.58 -13.57
N LEU A 289 14.88 3.26 -13.77
CA LEU A 289 16.00 2.52 -14.36
C LEU A 289 16.39 3.08 -15.74
N ALA A 290 15.42 3.23 -16.64
CA ALA A 290 15.68 3.70 -17.99
C ALA A 290 16.19 5.15 -18.04
N ALA A 291 15.76 6.00 -17.10
CA ALA A 291 16.31 7.35 -16.97
C ALA A 291 17.75 7.37 -16.42
N LEU A 292 18.12 6.39 -15.58
CA LEU A 292 19.47 6.26 -15.02
C LEU A 292 20.44 5.52 -15.95
N ALA A 293 19.93 4.73 -16.89
CA ALA A 293 20.74 3.93 -17.82
C ALA A 293 21.54 4.78 -18.82
N GLY A 294 21.23 6.09 -18.96
CA GLY A 294 21.87 6.95 -19.95
C GLY A 294 21.60 6.45 -21.38
N GLU A 295 22.64 5.99 -22.06
CA GLU A 295 22.55 5.40 -23.41
C GLU A 295 22.12 3.91 -23.41
N GLY A 296 22.03 3.29 -22.23
CA GLY A 296 21.56 1.92 -22.06
C GLY A 296 20.07 1.75 -22.40
N ARG A 297 19.64 0.50 -22.59
CA ARG A 297 18.27 0.12 -22.94
C ARG A 297 17.70 -0.82 -21.89
N VAL A 298 16.43 -0.60 -21.54
CA VAL A 298 15.70 -1.45 -20.59
C VAL A 298 14.68 -2.30 -21.36
N THR A 299 14.70 -3.60 -21.13
CA THR A 299 13.58 -4.50 -21.50
C THR A 299 12.67 -4.65 -20.30
N ALA A 300 11.37 -4.46 -20.48
CA ALA A 300 10.37 -4.47 -19.43
C ALA A 300 9.34 -5.58 -19.70
N VAL A 301 9.19 -6.53 -18.78
CA VAL A 301 8.28 -7.67 -18.93
C VAL A 301 7.07 -7.49 -18.01
N GLU A 302 5.87 -7.51 -18.60
CA GLU A 302 4.61 -7.46 -17.85
C GLU A 302 3.52 -8.26 -18.59
N PRO A 303 3.06 -9.42 -18.05
CA PRO A 303 2.10 -10.27 -18.74
C PRO A 303 0.68 -9.69 -18.78
N ALA A 304 0.29 -8.83 -17.83
CA ALA A 304 -1.07 -8.29 -17.79
C ALA A 304 -1.19 -7.07 -18.73
N PRO A 305 -2.04 -7.11 -19.78
CA PRO A 305 -2.09 -6.04 -20.79
C PRO A 305 -2.33 -4.64 -20.21
N VAL A 306 -3.27 -4.51 -19.27
CA VAL A 306 -3.59 -3.22 -18.64
C VAL A 306 -2.42 -2.66 -17.83
N ARG A 307 -1.61 -3.53 -17.19
CA ARG A 307 -0.42 -3.08 -16.47
C ARG A 307 0.72 -2.74 -17.43
N ALA A 308 0.85 -3.48 -18.54
CA ALA A 308 1.82 -3.19 -19.58
C ALA A 308 1.55 -1.82 -20.26
N ASP A 309 0.27 -1.48 -20.49
CA ASP A 309 -0.13 -0.15 -21.00
C ASP A 309 0.34 0.98 -20.04
N LEU A 310 0.29 0.74 -18.72
CA LEU A 310 0.83 1.68 -17.73
C LEU A 310 2.36 1.79 -17.78
N VAL A 311 3.06 0.68 -18.05
CA VAL A 311 4.52 0.68 -18.24
C VAL A 311 4.86 1.55 -19.45
N GLU A 312 4.25 1.30 -20.60
CA GLU A 312 4.44 2.08 -21.83
C GLU A 312 4.15 3.57 -21.61
N GLN A 313 3.11 3.90 -20.85
CA GLN A 313 2.78 5.27 -20.50
C GLN A 313 3.86 5.92 -19.63
N ASN A 314 4.31 5.24 -18.57
CA ASN A 314 5.28 5.77 -17.63
C ASN A 314 6.70 5.87 -18.22
N THR A 315 7.04 5.01 -19.18
CA THR A 315 8.34 5.00 -19.85
C THR A 315 8.36 5.75 -21.18
N ARG A 316 7.29 6.48 -21.52
CA ARG A 316 7.22 7.25 -22.77
C ARG A 316 8.44 8.16 -22.93
N GLY A 317 9.06 8.11 -24.10
CA GLY A 317 10.26 8.89 -24.45
C GLY A 317 11.57 8.36 -23.88
N LEU A 318 11.56 7.21 -23.19
CA LEU A 318 12.77 6.52 -22.71
C LEU A 318 13.08 5.29 -23.59
N PRO A 319 14.34 4.82 -23.64
CA PRO A 319 14.75 3.64 -24.40
C PRO A 319 14.27 2.35 -23.71
N VAL A 320 12.96 2.10 -23.72
CA VAL A 320 12.32 0.93 -23.11
C VAL A 320 11.57 0.11 -24.14
N GLU A 321 11.82 -1.20 -24.15
CA GLU A 321 11.01 -2.18 -24.86
C GLU A 321 10.07 -2.90 -23.89
N VAL A 322 8.76 -2.86 -24.15
CA VAL A 322 7.77 -3.52 -23.29
C VAL A 322 7.31 -4.82 -23.93
N LEU A 323 7.48 -5.93 -23.22
CA LEU A 323 7.09 -7.27 -23.63
C LEU A 323 5.92 -7.77 -22.80
N ARG A 324 4.83 -8.14 -23.47
CA ARG A 324 3.59 -8.63 -22.85
C ARG A 324 3.62 -10.15 -22.73
N VAL A 325 4.59 -10.67 -21.98
CA VAL A 325 4.89 -12.10 -21.85
C VAL A 325 5.09 -12.49 -20.38
N ASP A 326 5.16 -13.79 -20.09
CA ASP A 326 5.42 -14.31 -18.76
C ASP A 326 6.91 -14.23 -18.41
N GLY A 327 7.25 -13.60 -17.28
CA GLY A 327 8.65 -13.46 -16.84
C GLY A 327 9.35 -14.79 -16.49
N ARG A 328 8.62 -15.90 -16.33
CA ARG A 328 9.21 -17.23 -16.11
C ARG A 328 9.91 -17.77 -17.37
N ASP A 329 9.39 -17.40 -18.53
CA ASP A 329 9.96 -17.73 -19.84
C ASP A 329 9.62 -16.61 -20.86
N PRO A 330 10.34 -15.48 -20.81
CA PRO A 330 10.02 -14.32 -21.64
C PRO A 330 10.47 -14.46 -23.10
N GLY A 331 11.21 -15.52 -23.46
CA GLY A 331 11.70 -15.72 -24.83
C GLY A 331 12.72 -14.68 -25.33
N VAL A 332 13.35 -13.93 -24.42
CA VAL A 332 14.40 -12.95 -24.77
C VAL A 332 15.78 -13.57 -24.77
N GLU A 333 16.72 -12.96 -25.50
CA GLU A 333 18.12 -13.35 -25.47
C GLU A 333 18.73 -13.16 -24.07
N THR A 334 19.57 -14.10 -23.64
CA THR A 334 20.36 -13.99 -22.41
C THR A 334 21.47 -12.94 -22.57
N GLY A 335 22.04 -12.50 -21.46
CA GLY A 335 23.22 -11.63 -21.44
C GLY A 335 22.95 -10.23 -20.88
N PHE A 336 21.90 -10.06 -20.09
CA PHE A 336 21.64 -8.80 -19.40
C PHE A 336 22.70 -8.54 -18.33
N ASP A 337 23.17 -7.29 -18.26
CA ASP A 337 24.14 -6.81 -17.26
C ASP A 337 23.49 -6.68 -15.88
N ARG A 338 22.25 -6.17 -15.88
CA ARG A 338 21.47 -5.85 -14.68
C ARG A 338 20.04 -6.32 -14.84
N VAL A 339 19.52 -7.04 -13.85
CA VAL A 339 18.13 -7.53 -13.86
C VAL A 339 17.43 -7.17 -12.55
N LEU A 340 16.30 -6.46 -12.65
CA LEU A 340 15.39 -6.22 -11.54
C LEU A 340 14.29 -7.29 -11.52
N VAL A 341 14.04 -7.85 -10.35
CA VAL A 341 12.87 -8.68 -10.06
C VAL A 341 12.09 -8.03 -8.92
N ASP A 342 11.20 -7.08 -9.26
CA ASP A 342 10.20 -6.53 -8.34
C ASP A 342 9.02 -7.51 -8.23
N ALA A 343 9.22 -8.55 -7.44
CA ALA A 343 8.44 -9.77 -7.59
C ALA A 343 6.97 -9.59 -7.13
N PRO A 344 6.00 -10.22 -7.81
CA PRO A 344 4.62 -10.25 -7.34
C PRO A 344 4.57 -10.90 -5.96
N CYS A 345 4.03 -10.18 -4.99
CA CYS A 345 4.01 -10.59 -3.58
C CYS A 345 2.66 -10.26 -2.94
N THR A 346 2.52 -10.62 -1.67
CA THR A 346 1.31 -10.33 -0.88
C THR A 346 1.05 -8.83 -0.75
N GLY A 347 2.10 -8.01 -0.85
CA GLY A 347 2.02 -6.55 -0.73
C GLY A 347 1.78 -6.06 0.70
N LEU A 348 2.12 -6.89 1.70
CA LEU A 348 1.89 -6.54 3.11
C LEU A 348 2.65 -5.29 3.56
N GLY A 349 3.75 -4.93 2.92
CA GLY A 349 4.52 -3.73 3.23
C GLY A 349 3.90 -2.42 2.75
N ALA A 350 2.86 -2.48 1.92
CA ALA A 350 2.20 -1.30 1.32
C ALA A 350 0.72 -1.15 1.76
N LEU A 351 0.31 -1.81 2.85
CA LEU A 351 -1.10 -1.87 3.30
C LEU A 351 -1.66 -0.49 3.66
N ARG A 352 -0.85 0.41 4.24
CA ARG A 352 -1.25 1.81 4.48
C ARG A 352 -1.79 2.54 3.25
N ARG A 353 -1.37 2.14 2.04
CA ARG A 353 -1.83 2.70 0.74
C ARG A 353 -3.03 1.96 0.13
N ARG A 354 -3.31 0.73 0.57
CA ARG A 354 -4.43 -0.13 0.13
C ARG A 354 -5.12 -0.72 1.35
N PRO A 355 -5.82 0.11 2.15
CA PRO A 355 -6.27 -0.26 3.49
C PRO A 355 -7.23 -1.46 3.51
N GLU A 356 -8.02 -1.66 2.45
CA GLU A 356 -8.90 -2.81 2.30
C GLU A 356 -8.14 -4.13 2.10
N ALA A 357 -6.95 -4.09 1.49
CA ALA A 357 -6.15 -5.28 1.22
C ALA A 357 -5.73 -5.99 2.50
N ARG A 358 -5.55 -5.22 3.59
CA ARG A 358 -5.24 -5.72 4.94
C ARG A 358 -6.21 -6.81 5.37
N TRP A 359 -7.49 -6.69 5.01
CA TRP A 359 -8.56 -7.61 5.43
C TRP A 359 -8.91 -8.68 4.38
N ARG A 360 -8.41 -8.54 3.15
CA ARG A 360 -8.62 -9.51 2.06
C ARG A 360 -7.54 -10.59 2.05
N ARG A 361 -6.30 -10.22 2.41
CA ARG A 361 -5.17 -11.15 2.41
C ARG A 361 -5.36 -12.25 3.44
N GLN A 362 -4.99 -13.46 3.04
CA GLN A 362 -5.02 -14.66 3.86
C GLN A 362 -3.62 -15.29 3.92
N PRO A 363 -3.27 -16.02 5.01
CA PRO A 363 -2.03 -16.78 5.08
C PRO A 363 -1.84 -17.74 3.90
N SER A 364 -2.93 -18.27 3.34
CA SER A 364 -2.92 -19.15 2.17
C SER A 364 -2.45 -18.50 0.87
N ASP A 365 -2.39 -17.16 0.81
CA ASP A 365 -1.89 -16.44 -0.37
C ASP A 365 -0.37 -16.53 -0.50
N VAL A 366 0.35 -16.72 0.62
CA VAL A 366 1.82 -16.68 0.65
C VAL A 366 2.47 -17.82 -0.14
N PRO A 367 2.12 -19.11 0.05
CA PRO A 367 2.82 -20.21 -0.62
C PRO A 367 2.83 -20.16 -2.16
N PRO A 368 1.71 -19.90 -2.87
CA PRO A 368 1.74 -19.80 -4.32
C PRO A 368 2.58 -18.62 -4.82
N LEU A 369 2.56 -17.48 -4.11
CA LEU A 369 3.39 -16.32 -4.45
C LEU A 369 4.89 -16.61 -4.23
N ALA A 370 5.27 -17.21 -3.10
CA ALA A 370 6.66 -17.61 -2.85
C ALA A 370 7.16 -18.66 -3.86
N LYS A 371 6.29 -19.52 -4.39
CA LYS A 371 6.62 -20.41 -5.51
C LYS A 371 6.89 -19.61 -6.79
N LEU A 372 5.99 -18.71 -7.17
CA LEU A 372 6.13 -17.87 -8.36
C LEU A 372 7.40 -16.99 -8.30
N GLN A 373 7.69 -16.40 -7.13
CA GLN A 373 8.89 -15.58 -6.90
C GLN A 373 10.17 -16.37 -7.14
N ARG A 374 10.24 -17.64 -6.72
CA ARG A 374 11.39 -18.52 -7.00
C ARG A 374 11.53 -18.84 -8.48
N GLU A 375 10.42 -19.10 -9.18
CA GLU A 375 10.42 -19.33 -10.64
C GLU A 375 10.92 -18.09 -11.41
N LEU A 376 10.46 -16.90 -11.01
CA LEU A 376 10.89 -15.63 -11.60
C LEU A 376 12.35 -15.31 -11.30
N LEU A 377 12.81 -15.51 -10.07
CA LEU A 377 14.21 -15.29 -9.70
C LEU A 377 15.14 -16.26 -10.44
N ALA A 378 14.75 -17.53 -10.61
CA ALA A 378 15.50 -18.49 -11.42
C ALA A 378 15.58 -18.07 -12.91
N SER A 379 14.48 -17.52 -13.45
CA SER A 379 14.46 -16.94 -14.80
C SER A 379 15.40 -15.75 -14.93
N ALA A 380 15.33 -14.81 -13.99
CA ALA A 380 16.22 -13.64 -13.95
C ALA A 380 17.70 -14.05 -13.95
N ILE A 381 18.09 -14.97 -13.07
CA ILE A 381 19.47 -15.47 -12.96
C ILE A 381 19.94 -16.09 -14.29
N ARG A 382 19.08 -16.85 -14.98
CA ARG A 382 19.41 -17.46 -16.29
C ARG A 382 19.61 -16.41 -17.39
N LEU A 383 18.87 -15.30 -17.32
CA LEU A 383 18.92 -14.23 -18.32
C LEU A 383 20.11 -13.28 -18.10
N THR A 384 20.66 -13.22 -16.89
CA THR A 384 21.82 -12.40 -16.54
C THR A 384 23.13 -13.06 -17.01
N ARG A 385 24.06 -12.25 -17.53
CA ARG A 385 25.41 -12.74 -17.87
C ARG A 385 26.22 -13.10 -16.61
N PRO A 386 27.23 -13.98 -16.71
CA PRO A 386 28.25 -14.10 -15.67
C PRO A 386 28.86 -12.73 -15.32
N GLY A 387 29.04 -12.46 -14.03
CA GLY A 387 29.47 -11.17 -13.50
C GLY A 387 28.38 -10.10 -13.43
N GLY A 388 27.20 -10.34 -14.01
CA GLY A 388 26.04 -9.46 -13.93
C GLY A 388 25.32 -9.57 -12.58
N VAL A 389 24.40 -8.63 -12.32
CA VAL A 389 23.67 -8.54 -11.05
C VAL A 389 22.16 -8.68 -11.23
N VAL A 390 21.55 -9.50 -10.38
CA VAL A 390 20.11 -9.55 -10.17
C VAL A 390 19.77 -8.85 -8.85
N LEU A 391 18.91 -7.83 -8.88
CA LEU A 391 18.30 -7.29 -7.67
C LEU A 391 16.90 -7.88 -7.51
N TYR A 392 16.72 -8.71 -6.50
CA TYR A 392 15.42 -9.22 -6.07
C TYR A 392 14.80 -8.28 -5.05
N ALA A 393 13.55 -7.88 -5.24
CA ALA A 393 12.83 -7.02 -4.31
C ALA A 393 11.36 -7.44 -4.15
N THR A 394 10.79 -7.14 -2.99
CA THR A 394 9.35 -7.27 -2.76
C THR A 394 8.84 -6.13 -1.86
N CYS A 395 7.54 -5.81 -1.97
CA CYS A 395 6.84 -4.96 -1.01
C CYS A 395 6.13 -5.79 0.09
N SER A 396 6.77 -6.86 0.56
CA SER A 396 6.31 -7.71 1.65
C SER A 396 7.49 -7.98 2.61
N PRO A 397 7.31 -7.86 3.94
CA PRO A 397 8.33 -8.30 4.89
C PRO A 397 8.22 -9.80 5.20
N HIS A 398 7.22 -10.52 4.70
CA HIS A 398 6.98 -11.92 5.07
C HIS A 398 8.17 -12.80 4.70
N LEU A 399 8.74 -13.51 5.69
CA LEU A 399 10.02 -14.24 5.54
C LEU A 399 10.05 -15.24 4.37
N ALA A 400 8.92 -15.91 4.09
CA ALA A 400 8.79 -16.82 2.95
C ALA A 400 8.88 -16.14 1.57
N GLU A 401 8.62 -14.83 1.49
CA GLU A 401 8.69 -14.02 0.26
C GLU A 401 10.00 -13.20 0.18
N THR A 402 10.76 -13.15 1.26
CA THR A 402 12.00 -12.36 1.36
C THR A 402 13.22 -13.29 1.41
N VAL A 403 13.80 -13.46 2.60
CA VAL A 403 14.99 -14.28 2.86
C VAL A 403 14.77 -15.74 2.48
N GLY A 404 13.55 -16.25 2.54
CA GLY A 404 13.21 -17.62 2.13
C GLY A 404 13.41 -17.87 0.64
N VAL A 405 13.02 -16.91 -0.22
CA VAL A 405 13.23 -16.99 -1.68
C VAL A 405 14.73 -16.87 -2.00
N VAL A 406 15.40 -15.90 -1.38
CA VAL A 406 16.84 -15.66 -1.61
C VAL A 406 17.69 -16.85 -1.16
N ALA A 407 17.40 -17.44 0.01
CA ALA A 407 18.09 -18.62 0.50
C ALA A 407 17.89 -19.84 -0.41
N ASP A 408 16.73 -19.98 -1.06
CA ASP A 408 16.53 -21.04 -2.05
C ASP A 408 17.39 -20.79 -3.30
N ALA A 409 17.48 -19.55 -3.77
CA ALA A 409 18.28 -19.20 -4.93
C ALA A 409 19.78 -19.44 -4.71
N LEU A 410 20.33 -18.98 -3.56
CA LEU A 410 21.73 -19.17 -3.18
C LEU A 410 22.14 -20.66 -3.08
N ARG A 411 21.19 -21.55 -2.78
CA ARG A 411 21.46 -23.00 -2.73
C ARG A 411 21.41 -23.69 -4.08
N ARG A 412 20.62 -23.17 -5.02
CA ARG A 412 20.27 -23.88 -6.28
C ARG A 412 20.94 -23.31 -7.53
N HIS A 413 21.40 -22.07 -7.47
CA HIS A 413 21.93 -21.35 -8.61
C HIS A 413 23.36 -20.87 -8.34
N PRO A 414 24.19 -20.67 -9.38
CA PRO A 414 25.54 -20.14 -9.24
C PRO A 414 25.49 -18.63 -8.98
N VAL A 415 25.00 -18.24 -7.82
CA VAL A 415 24.88 -16.84 -7.41
C VAL A 415 25.46 -16.63 -6.02
N THR A 416 26.00 -15.44 -5.78
CA THR A 416 26.49 -15.00 -4.48
C THR A 416 25.76 -13.75 -4.03
N ALA A 417 25.48 -13.64 -2.72
CA ALA A 417 24.85 -12.44 -2.18
C ALA A 417 25.87 -11.31 -2.06
N LEU A 418 25.53 -10.14 -2.60
CA LEU A 418 26.24 -8.89 -2.36
C LEU A 418 25.62 -8.19 -1.15
N ASP A 419 26.43 -7.45 -0.40
CA ASP A 419 25.90 -6.54 0.61
C ASP A 419 25.18 -5.37 -0.07
N ALA A 420 23.86 -5.35 0.02
CA ALA A 420 23.02 -4.35 -0.61
C ALA A 420 22.94 -3.04 0.19
N ARG A 421 23.34 -3.02 1.45
CA ARG A 421 23.21 -1.84 2.33
C ARG A 421 23.94 -0.60 1.78
N PRO A 422 25.18 -0.69 1.26
CA PRO A 422 25.88 0.45 0.66
C PRO A 422 25.20 1.00 -0.61
N LEU A 423 24.28 0.25 -1.22
CA LEU A 423 23.59 0.64 -2.46
C LEU A 423 22.36 1.53 -2.20
N PHE A 424 21.84 1.54 -0.97
CA PHE A 424 20.60 2.26 -0.63
C PHE A 424 20.86 3.70 -0.17
N PHE A 425 21.86 3.92 0.67
CA PHE A 425 22.18 5.24 1.19
C PHE A 425 23.58 5.69 0.76
N PRO A 426 23.80 7.00 0.49
CA PRO A 426 25.13 7.51 0.18
C PRO A 426 26.12 7.19 1.31
N ALA A 427 27.38 6.94 0.96
CA ALA A 427 28.44 6.78 1.95
C ALA A 427 28.58 8.05 2.80
N GLY A 428 28.50 7.93 4.13
CA GLY A 428 28.80 9.02 5.08
C GLY A 428 27.68 9.42 6.03
N GLU A 429 26.43 9.00 5.79
CA GLU A 429 25.36 9.12 6.78
C GLU A 429 25.17 7.78 7.52
N PRO A 430 24.94 7.78 8.85
CA PRO A 430 24.68 6.55 9.58
C PRO A 430 23.54 5.79 8.91
N VAL A 431 23.81 4.55 8.52
CA VAL A 431 22.83 3.67 7.88
C VAL A 431 21.67 3.50 8.87
N ASP A 432 20.55 4.16 8.60
CA ASP A 432 19.32 3.96 9.37
C ASP A 432 18.99 2.47 9.33
N ASN A 433 18.86 1.84 10.50
CA ASN A 433 18.52 0.44 10.80
C ASN A 433 17.93 -0.43 9.64
N LEU A 434 18.76 -0.74 8.62
CA LEU A 434 18.43 -1.56 7.43
C LEU A 434 18.49 -3.08 7.69
N GLY A 435 18.86 -3.46 8.91
CA GLY A 435 19.16 -4.84 9.32
C GLY A 435 20.64 -5.20 9.27
N ALA A 436 20.96 -6.40 9.74
CA ALA A 436 22.33 -6.90 9.89
C ALA A 436 23.06 -7.19 8.56
N GLY A 437 22.36 -7.10 7.43
CA GLY A 437 22.88 -7.46 6.11
C GLY A 437 22.92 -8.98 5.86
N PRO A 438 23.31 -9.41 4.64
CA PRO A 438 23.69 -8.58 3.49
C PRO A 438 22.48 -7.98 2.74
N TYR A 439 21.25 -8.28 3.18
CA TYR A 439 20.01 -7.76 2.57
C TYR A 439 19.56 -6.47 3.23
N VAL A 440 18.61 -5.79 2.58
CA VAL A 440 17.99 -4.56 3.08
C VAL A 440 16.51 -4.80 3.37
N GLN A 441 16.05 -4.36 4.55
CA GLN A 441 14.64 -4.25 4.88
C GLN A 441 14.32 -2.80 5.27
N LEU A 442 13.51 -2.15 4.43
CA LEU A 442 12.89 -0.86 4.74
C LEU A 442 11.60 -1.06 5.53
N TRP A 443 11.23 -0.04 6.28
CA TRP A 443 10.11 -0.06 7.22
C TRP A 443 9.50 1.34 7.34
N PRO A 444 8.16 1.45 7.45
CA PRO A 444 7.49 2.75 7.54
C PRO A 444 7.80 3.51 8.83
N HIS A 445 7.93 2.83 9.98
CA HIS A 445 8.22 3.49 11.25
C HIS A 445 9.68 3.96 11.39
N ARG A 446 10.61 3.32 10.66
CA ARG A 446 12.04 3.70 10.66
C ARG A 446 12.38 4.71 9.57
N HIS A 447 11.82 4.52 8.38
CA HIS A 447 12.27 5.21 7.17
C HIS A 447 11.17 6.08 6.52
N GLY A 448 9.93 6.04 6.99
CA GLY A 448 8.82 6.76 6.36
C GLY A 448 8.38 6.22 4.98
N THR A 449 9.08 5.23 4.42
CA THR A 449 8.75 4.55 3.16
C THR A 449 7.75 3.42 3.39
N ASP A 450 7.27 2.77 2.33
CA ASP A 450 6.62 1.47 2.50
C ASP A 450 7.65 0.42 2.96
N ALA A 451 7.19 -0.69 3.55
CA ALA A 451 8.11 -1.78 3.87
C ALA A 451 8.52 -2.49 2.58
N MET A 452 9.82 -2.56 2.33
CA MET A 452 10.41 -3.12 1.11
C MET A 452 11.61 -3.98 1.49
N PHE A 453 11.68 -5.18 0.92
CA PHE A 453 12.86 -6.04 1.01
C PHE A 453 13.66 -5.95 -0.29
N ALA A 454 15.00 -5.98 -0.19
CA ALA A 454 15.88 -6.09 -1.35
C ALA A 454 17.11 -6.95 -1.08
N ALA A 455 17.50 -7.75 -2.08
CA ALA A 455 18.72 -8.54 -2.10
C ALA A 455 19.40 -8.43 -3.46
N ALA A 456 20.69 -8.11 -3.47
CA ALA A 456 21.53 -8.10 -4.66
C ALA A 456 22.29 -9.42 -4.78
N LEU A 457 22.19 -10.06 -5.94
CA LEU A 457 22.81 -11.34 -6.23
C LEU A 457 23.72 -11.19 -7.45
N LYS A 458 25.01 -11.53 -7.29
CA LYS A 458 25.95 -11.59 -8.41
C LYS A 458 25.94 -12.98 -9.03
N VAL A 459 25.77 -13.04 -10.35
CA VAL A 459 25.79 -14.28 -11.12
C VAL A 459 27.23 -14.69 -11.39
N GLY A 460 27.57 -15.94 -11.08
CA GLY A 460 28.91 -16.51 -11.21
C GLY A 460 29.30 -16.96 -12.60
#